data_AF-A0A434CIL3-F1
#
_entry.id   AF-A0A434CIL3-F1
#
_cell.length_a   1.000
_cell.length_b   1.000
_cell.length_c   1.000
_cell.angle_alpha   90.00
_cell.angle_beta   90.00
_cell.angle_gamma   90.00
#
_symmetry.space_group_name_H-M   'P 1'
#
loop_
_entity.id
_entity.type
_entity.pdbx_description
1 polymer ?
#
loop_
_entity_poly.entity_id
_entity_poly.type
_entity_poly.pdbx_seq_one_letter_code
_entity_poly.pdbx_strand_id
1 'polypeptide(L)'
;MGRRIVLAVLGLIAILALAFVLGPRVRVDTTMRFDPSLIADDPQAYVAKAEAAIPGIRDGLEKEIVWADPMVHARTPLSIVYIHGFSASKGEVRPLPDEVAEQLDANLFYARLTGHGQDGA
;
A
#
# COMPACT_ATOMS: atom_id res chain seq x y z
N MET A 1 50.44 -22.43 9.76
CA MET A 1 49.28 -21.80 10.42
C MET A 1 48.25 -21.26 9.42
N GLY A 2 48.64 -20.41 8.46
CA GLY A 2 47.72 -19.72 7.53
C GLY A 2 46.79 -20.61 6.68
N ARG A 3 47.27 -21.74 6.13
CA ARG A 3 46.42 -22.64 5.30
C ARG A 3 45.20 -23.19 6.04
N ARG A 4 45.34 -23.50 7.33
CA ARG A 4 44.23 -24.02 8.15
C ARG A 4 43.18 -22.94 8.43
N ILE A 5 43.63 -21.70 8.61
CA ILE A 5 42.75 -20.53 8.83
C ILE A 5 41.96 -20.23 7.55
N VAL A 6 42.62 -20.22 6.38
CA VAL A 6 41.95 -20.00 5.09
C VAL A 6 40.88 -21.06 4.82
N LEU A 7 41.18 -22.33 5.04
CA LEU A 7 40.21 -23.42 4.87
C LEU A 7 39.04 -23.31 5.85
N ALA A 8 39.28 -22.91 7.10
CA ALA A 8 38.22 -22.69 8.08
C ALA A 8 37.27 -21.54 7.69
N VAL A 9 37.83 -20.43 7.21
CA VAL A 9 37.03 -19.28 6.72
C VAL A 9 36.21 -19.66 5.50
N LEU A 10 36.82 -20.36 4.52
CA LEU A 10 36.10 -20.84 3.33
C LEU A 10 34.97 -21.82 3.71
N GLY A 11 35.23 -22.71 4.67
CA GLY A 11 34.20 -23.61 5.20
C GLY A 11 33.04 -22.86 5.85
N LEU A 12 33.32 -21.84 6.66
CA LEU A 12 32.29 -21.00 7.28
C LEU A 12 31.46 -20.26 6.22
N ILE A 13 32.09 -19.67 5.21
CA ILE A 13 31.39 -18.99 4.11
C ILE A 13 30.50 -19.98 3.36
N ALA A 14 30.98 -21.19 3.07
CA ALA A 14 30.20 -22.21 2.40
C ALA A 14 28.97 -22.63 3.23
N ILE A 15 29.13 -22.78 4.55
CA ILE A 15 28.02 -23.10 5.46
C ILE A 15 26.99 -21.97 5.49
N LEU A 16 27.41 -20.71 5.59
CA LEU A 16 26.50 -19.55 5.58
C LEU A 16 25.76 -19.41 4.25
N ALA A 17 26.46 -19.61 3.13
CA ALA A 17 25.85 -19.61 1.80
C ALA A 17 24.80 -20.73 1.66
N LEU A 18 25.13 -21.94 2.15
CA LEU A 18 24.21 -23.06 2.12
C LEU A 18 22.98 -22.81 3.00
N ALA A 19 23.17 -22.24 4.19
CA ALA A 19 22.09 -21.83 5.09
C ALA A 19 21.21 -20.74 4.48
N PHE A 20 21.79 -19.79 3.73
CA PHE A 20 21.04 -18.75 3.03
C PHE A 20 20.21 -19.30 1.86
N VAL A 21 20.79 -20.22 1.07
CA VAL A 21 20.13 -20.79 -0.11
C VAL A 21 19.04 -21.79 0.28
N LEU A 22 19.33 -22.66 1.26
CA LEU A 22 18.43 -23.74 1.71
C LEU A 22 17.58 -23.35 2.93
N GLY A 23 17.78 -22.15 3.48
CA GLY A 23 17.04 -21.64 4.61
C GLY A 23 15.54 -21.54 4.33
N PRO A 24 14.70 -21.61 5.37
CA PRO A 24 13.26 -21.50 5.22
C PRO A 24 12.89 -20.15 4.60
N ARG A 25 12.00 -20.17 3.61
CA ARG A 25 11.41 -18.97 3.03
C ARG A 25 9.95 -18.88 3.41
N VAL A 26 9.51 -17.69 3.80
CA VAL A 26 8.08 -17.40 4.00
C VAL A 26 7.40 -17.48 2.65
N ARG A 27 6.48 -18.43 2.49
CA ARG A 27 5.62 -18.47 1.31
C ARG A 27 4.57 -17.39 1.46
N VAL A 28 4.60 -16.40 0.57
CA VAL A 28 3.57 -15.38 0.47
C VAL A 28 2.54 -15.87 -0.55
N ASP A 29 1.27 -15.94 -0.14
CA ASP A 29 0.18 -16.16 -1.08
C ASP A 29 0.03 -14.88 -1.93
N THR A 30 0.30 -15.02 -3.22
CA THR A 30 0.19 -13.94 -4.20
C THR A 30 -1.10 -14.03 -5.01
N THR A 31 -1.99 -14.97 -4.67
CA THR A 31 -3.30 -15.08 -5.31
C THR A 31 -4.19 -13.92 -4.85
N MET A 32 -4.48 -13.00 -5.77
CA MET A 32 -5.44 -11.94 -5.51
C MET A 32 -6.85 -12.53 -5.53
N ARG A 33 -7.50 -12.55 -4.37
CA ARG A 33 -8.92 -12.92 -4.22
C ARG A 33 -9.70 -11.65 -3.87
N PHE A 34 -10.49 -11.18 -4.82
CA PHE A 34 -11.37 -10.03 -4.65
C PHE A 34 -12.67 -10.29 -5.39
N ASP A 35 -13.80 -10.06 -4.72
CA ASP A 35 -15.13 -10.12 -5.34
C ASP A 35 -15.53 -8.69 -5.76
N PRO A 36 -15.58 -8.38 -7.06
CA PRO A 36 -15.94 -7.06 -7.56
C PRO A 36 -17.34 -6.60 -7.15
N SER A 37 -18.25 -7.54 -6.88
CA SER A 37 -19.62 -7.22 -6.47
C SER A 37 -19.70 -6.51 -5.13
N LEU A 38 -18.64 -6.57 -4.31
CA LEU A 38 -18.56 -5.88 -3.01
C LEU A 38 -18.51 -4.35 -3.15
N ILE A 39 -17.87 -3.84 -4.21
CA ILE A 39 -17.83 -2.40 -4.50
C ILE A 39 -19.13 -1.96 -5.21
N ALA A 40 -19.74 -2.86 -5.98
CA ALA A 40 -20.89 -2.59 -6.82
C ALA A 40 -20.64 -1.40 -7.78
N ASP A 41 -21.71 -0.70 -8.19
CA ASP A 41 -21.64 0.39 -9.18
C ASP A 41 -21.31 1.77 -8.55
N ASP A 42 -21.19 1.84 -7.23
CA ASP A 42 -20.92 3.09 -6.49
C ASP A 42 -19.72 2.94 -5.54
N PRO A 43 -18.49 3.16 -6.04
CA PRO A 43 -17.30 3.08 -5.22
C PRO A 43 -17.23 4.16 -4.13
N GLN A 44 -17.88 5.32 -4.33
CA GLN A 44 -17.93 6.38 -3.32
C GLN A 44 -18.75 5.91 -2.10
N ALA A 45 -19.93 5.34 -2.34
CA ALA A 45 -20.77 4.79 -1.28
C ALA A 45 -20.09 3.60 -0.58
N TYR A 46 -19.38 2.75 -1.32
CA TYR A 46 -18.59 1.67 -0.74
C TYR A 46 -17.51 2.21 0.23
N VAL A 47 -16.72 3.19 -0.20
CA VAL A 47 -15.67 3.80 0.65
C VAL A 47 -16.29 4.48 1.87
N ALA A 48 -17.35 5.26 1.69
CA ALA A 48 -18.04 5.94 2.79
C ALA A 48 -18.56 4.95 3.85
N LYS A 49 -19.19 3.85 3.40
CA LYS A 49 -19.67 2.78 4.29
C LYS A 49 -18.52 2.10 5.03
N ALA A 50 -17.41 1.83 4.34
CA ALA A 50 -16.25 1.20 4.94
C ALA A 50 -15.56 2.10 5.98
N GLU A 51 -15.41 3.39 5.70
CA GLU A 51 -14.81 4.35 6.63
C GLU A 51 -15.70 4.61 7.85
N ALA A 52 -17.03 4.64 7.68
CA ALA A 52 -17.98 4.82 8.78
C ALA A 52 -17.93 3.69 9.84
N ALA A 53 -17.42 2.51 9.47
CA ALA A 53 -17.24 1.39 10.39
C ALA A 53 -15.96 1.50 11.25
N ILE A 54 -15.10 2.49 10.99
CA ILE A 54 -13.82 2.68 11.69
C ILE A 54 -13.97 3.85 12.68
N PRO A 55 -13.95 3.59 13.99
CA PRO A 55 -14.05 4.65 14.98
C PRO A 55 -12.75 5.47 15.07
N GLY A 56 -12.87 6.73 15.45
CA GLY A 56 -11.73 7.58 15.81
C GLY A 56 -10.82 7.95 14.64
N ILE A 57 -11.28 7.88 13.38
CA ILE A 57 -10.56 8.52 12.26
C ILE A 57 -10.49 10.02 12.55
N ARG A 58 -9.31 10.62 12.41
CA ARG A 58 -9.15 12.07 12.54
C ARG A 58 -9.76 12.75 11.33
N ASP A 59 -10.42 13.88 11.56
CA ASP A 59 -11.07 14.68 10.52
C ASP A 59 -10.18 14.88 9.29
N GLY A 60 -10.71 14.51 8.13
CA GLY A 60 -10.04 14.67 6.85
C GLY A 60 -8.97 13.64 6.57
N LEU A 61 -8.74 12.62 7.41
CA LEU A 61 -7.81 11.52 7.14
C LEU A 61 -8.51 10.25 6.63
N GLU A 62 -9.81 10.30 6.35
CA GLU A 62 -10.53 9.21 5.72
C GLU A 62 -9.93 8.87 4.34
N LYS A 63 -10.12 7.62 3.94
CA LYS A 63 -9.92 7.22 2.54
C LYS A 63 -10.81 8.09 1.65
N GLU A 64 -10.27 8.51 0.52
CA GLU A 64 -10.91 9.52 -0.33
C GLU A 64 -10.75 9.16 -1.79
N ILE A 65 -11.83 9.29 -2.57
CA ILE A 65 -11.78 9.30 -4.03
C ILE A 65 -11.87 10.76 -4.48
N VAL A 66 -10.89 11.20 -5.25
CA VAL A 66 -10.90 12.47 -5.97
C VAL A 66 -11.20 12.15 -7.43
N TRP A 67 -12.36 12.59 -7.90
CA TRP A 67 -12.83 12.35 -9.26
C TRP A 67 -12.23 13.36 -10.23
N ALA A 68 -11.76 12.90 -11.38
CA ALA A 68 -11.28 13.78 -12.45
C ALA A 68 -12.41 14.70 -12.95
N ASP A 69 -13.63 14.18 -13.02
CA ASP A 69 -14.86 14.96 -13.21
C ASP A 69 -15.78 14.81 -11.98
N PRO A 70 -15.80 15.80 -11.07
CA PRO A 70 -16.64 15.79 -9.87
C PRO A 70 -18.15 15.83 -10.13
N MET A 71 -18.59 16.14 -11.35
CA MET A 71 -20.02 16.18 -11.68
C MET A 71 -20.53 14.84 -12.19
N VAL A 72 -19.66 14.06 -12.84
CA VAL A 72 -20.05 12.80 -13.48
C VAL A 72 -19.63 11.58 -12.65
N HIS A 73 -18.55 11.68 -11.86
CA HIS A 73 -17.94 10.55 -11.14
C HIS A 73 -17.68 9.34 -12.06
N ALA A 74 -17.29 9.61 -13.32
CA ALA A 74 -17.08 8.58 -14.32
C ALA A 74 -15.77 7.82 -14.09
N ARG A 75 -15.74 6.57 -14.56
CA ARG A 75 -14.50 5.80 -14.67
C ARG A 75 -13.57 6.45 -15.71
N THR A 76 -12.32 6.69 -15.31
CA THR A 76 -11.22 7.11 -16.18
C THR A 76 -10.41 5.91 -16.70
N PRO A 77 -9.65 6.05 -17.81
CA PRO A 77 -8.74 5.00 -18.30
C PRO A 77 -7.63 4.64 -17.30
N LEU A 78 -7.18 5.61 -16.50
CA LEU A 78 -6.17 5.46 -15.46
C LEU A 78 -6.76 5.79 -14.09
N SER A 79 -6.34 5.07 -13.05
CA SER A 79 -6.56 5.49 -11.67
C SER A 79 -5.23 5.54 -10.92
N ILE A 80 -4.98 6.67 -10.24
CA ILE A 80 -3.84 6.84 -9.35
C ILE A 80 -4.24 6.34 -7.97
N VAL A 81 -3.46 5.42 -7.40
CA VAL A 81 -3.67 4.94 -6.03
C VAL A 81 -2.49 5.38 -5.19
N TYR A 82 -2.73 6.30 -4.26
CA TYR A 82 -1.71 6.76 -3.34
C TYR A 82 -1.81 6.02 -2.01
N ILE A 83 -0.69 5.41 -1.59
CA ILE A 83 -0.52 4.73 -0.31
C ILE A 83 0.62 5.45 0.42
N HIS A 84 0.34 5.99 1.60
CA HIS A 84 1.32 6.72 2.41
C HIS A 84 2.36 5.79 3.07
N GLY A 85 3.46 6.37 3.54
CA GLY A 85 4.53 5.68 4.27
C GLY A 85 4.21 5.34 5.73
N PHE A 86 5.16 4.72 6.42
CA PHE A 86 5.04 4.36 7.85
C PHE A 86 4.86 5.62 8.72
N SER A 87 3.89 5.59 9.64
CA SER A 87 3.44 6.70 10.50
C SER A 87 2.83 7.91 9.80
N ALA A 88 2.71 7.88 8.47
CA ALA A 88 2.21 9.00 7.69
C ALA A 88 0.68 8.96 7.49
N SER A 89 0.17 9.87 6.66
CA SER A 89 -1.23 9.94 6.23
C SER A 89 -1.29 10.45 4.79
N LYS A 90 -2.50 10.61 4.22
CA LYS A 90 -2.64 11.10 2.83
C LYS A 90 -1.99 12.47 2.56
N GLY A 91 -1.77 13.27 3.60
CA GLY A 91 -1.12 14.59 3.49
C GLY A 91 0.40 14.56 3.35
N GLU A 92 1.06 13.39 3.45
CA GLU A 92 2.54 13.29 3.48
C GLU A 92 3.23 13.98 2.30
N VAL A 93 2.67 13.84 1.09
CA VAL A 93 3.23 14.40 -0.14
C VAL A 93 2.24 15.26 -0.91
N ARG A 94 1.10 15.64 -0.32
CA ARG A 94 0.19 16.58 -1.00
C ARG A 94 0.91 17.92 -1.26
N PRO A 95 0.73 18.53 -2.45
CA PRO A 95 -0.27 18.19 -3.48
C PRO A 95 0.21 17.23 -4.60
N LEU A 96 1.35 16.55 -4.46
CA LEU A 96 1.93 15.76 -5.57
C LEU A 96 0.98 14.73 -6.21
N PRO A 97 0.24 13.88 -5.46
CA PRO A 97 -0.65 12.92 -6.09
C PRO A 97 -1.85 13.60 -6.77
N ASP A 98 -2.30 14.75 -6.24
CA ASP A 98 -3.35 15.56 -6.85
C ASP A 98 -2.87 16.10 -8.22
N GLU A 99 -1.67 16.68 -8.27
CA GLU A 99 -1.06 17.20 -9.52
C GLU A 99 -0.82 16.09 -10.54
N VAL A 100 -0.37 14.92 -10.12
CA VAL A 100 -0.16 13.76 -11.01
C VAL A 100 -1.49 13.27 -11.58
N ALA A 101 -2.55 13.22 -10.76
CA ALA A 101 -3.87 12.80 -11.21
C ALA A 101 -4.48 13.80 -12.19
N GLU A 102 -4.35 15.10 -11.91
CA GLU A 102 -4.79 16.18 -12.78
C GLU A 102 -4.07 16.15 -14.14
N GLN A 103 -2.74 16.04 -14.15
CA GLN A 103 -1.95 16.01 -15.40
C GLN A 103 -2.23 14.78 -16.28
N LEU A 104 -2.82 13.72 -15.71
CA LEU A 104 -3.10 12.46 -16.40
C LEU A 104 -4.60 12.23 -16.64
N ASP A 105 -5.45 13.22 -16.35
CA ASP A 105 -6.92 13.12 -16.43
C ASP A 105 -7.45 11.85 -15.72
N ALA A 106 -6.93 11.58 -14.52
CA ALA A 106 -7.14 10.32 -13.81
C ALA A 106 -7.89 10.51 -12.49
N ASN A 107 -8.76 9.56 -12.16
CA ASN A 107 -9.32 9.44 -10.81
C ASN A 107 -8.22 9.07 -9.82
N LEU A 108 -8.24 9.68 -8.65
CA LEU A 108 -7.26 9.46 -7.58
C LEU A 108 -7.92 8.84 -6.36
N PHE A 109 -7.32 7.79 -5.83
CA PHE A 109 -7.71 7.18 -4.57
C PHE A 109 -6.62 7.34 -3.52
N TYR A 110 -6.95 8.04 -2.44
CA TYR A 110 -6.14 8.13 -1.24
C TYR A 110 -6.47 6.99 -0.29
N ALA A 111 -5.55 6.03 -0.16
CA ALA A 111 -5.66 4.97 0.81
C ALA A 111 -5.18 5.42 2.20
N ARG A 112 -5.68 4.73 3.23
CA ARG A 112 -5.22 4.82 4.61
C ARG A 112 -4.87 3.42 5.09
N LEU A 113 -3.61 3.23 5.49
CA LEU A 113 -3.16 1.96 6.04
C LEU A 113 -3.82 1.72 7.41
N THR A 114 -4.14 0.46 7.69
CA THR A 114 -4.74 0.06 8.97
C THR A 114 -3.94 0.60 10.15
N GLY A 115 -4.63 1.16 11.15
CA GLY A 115 -4.02 1.74 12.33
C GLY A 115 -3.50 3.16 12.17
N HIS A 116 -3.46 3.73 10.96
CA HIS A 116 -3.01 5.10 10.74
C HIS A 116 -4.19 6.08 10.68
N GLY A 117 -3.91 7.35 10.93
CA GLY A 117 -4.90 8.43 10.83
C GLY A 117 -6.06 8.33 11.82
N GLN A 118 -5.88 7.61 12.93
CA GLN A 118 -6.90 7.38 13.94
C GLN A 118 -6.33 7.52 15.36
N ASP A 119 -7.20 7.64 16.36
CA ASP A 119 -6.80 7.76 17.78
C ASP A 119 -5.98 6.55 18.24
N GLY A 120 -4.84 6.81 18.91
CA GLY A 120 -3.91 5.78 19.39
C GLY A 120 -2.71 5.46 18.48
N ALA A 121 -2.52 6.22 17.38
CA ALA A 121 -1.34 6.16 16.51
C ALA A 121 -0.82 7.56 16.14
#